data_AF-A0A2T4S5F3-F1
#
_entry.id   AF-A0A2T4S5F3-F1
#
_cell.length_a   1.000
_cell.length_b   1.000
_cell.length_c   1.000
_cell.angle_alpha   90.00
_cell.angle_beta   90.00
_cell.angle_gamma   90.00
#
_symmetry.space_group_name_H-M   'P 1'
#
loop_
_entity.id
_entity.type
_entity.pdbx_description
1 polymer ?
#
loop_
_entity_poly.entity_id
_entity_poly.type
_entity_poly.pdbx_seq_one_letter_code
_entity_poly.pdbx_strand_id
1 'polypeptide(L)'
;PGYRDVPQIIWHGLPLTEAFLFSRGHFKGNQFPEGVNAFSPQIIIGAQYIQTAGVALGLKKRGKKAVAITYTGDGGSSQGDFYEGINFASAYKVPAIFVIQNNNYAISTPRSKQTAAITLAHKAIAVGIPGIQVDGMDPLAVYQATKEARDRAVNGEGPTLIETMTYRYG
;
A
#
# COMPACT_ATOMS: atom_id res chain seq x y z
N PRO A 1 -2.78 -5.44 -1.94
CA PRO A 1 -3.80 -4.58 -2.59
C PRO A 1 -4.97 -4.37 -1.63
N GLY A 2 -5.52 -3.16 -1.55
CA GLY A 2 -6.88 -2.96 -1.07
C GLY A 2 -7.91 -3.34 -2.14
N TYR A 3 -9.20 -3.26 -1.83
CA TYR A 3 -10.27 -3.65 -2.74
C TYR A 3 -10.34 -2.85 -4.06
N ARG A 4 -9.72 -1.65 -4.14
CA ARG A 4 -9.63 -0.85 -5.38
C ARG A 4 -8.35 -1.10 -6.19
N ASP A 5 -7.42 -1.88 -5.66
CA ASP A 5 -6.08 -2.03 -6.24
C ASP A 5 -5.96 -3.27 -7.13
N VAL A 6 -7.05 -3.57 -7.83
CA VAL A 6 -7.13 -4.64 -8.84
C VAL A 6 -6.21 -4.36 -10.03
N PRO A 7 -6.10 -3.11 -10.56
CA PRO A 7 -5.18 -2.83 -11.65
C PRO A 7 -3.72 -3.20 -11.33
N GLN A 8 -3.25 -2.91 -10.11
CA GLN A 8 -1.88 -3.19 -9.70
C GLN A 8 -1.56 -4.68 -9.76
N ILE A 9 -2.48 -5.55 -9.34
CA ILE A 9 -2.27 -7.00 -9.40
C ILE A 9 -2.43 -7.58 -10.82
N ILE A 10 -3.25 -6.96 -11.67
CA ILE A 10 -3.31 -7.30 -13.11
C ILE A 10 -1.95 -6.99 -13.76
N TRP A 11 -1.44 -5.77 -13.56
CA TRP A 11 -0.11 -5.38 -14.08
C TRP A 11 1.04 -6.19 -13.46
N HIS A 12 0.82 -6.83 -12.32
CA HIS A 12 1.79 -7.74 -11.68
C HIS A 12 1.68 -9.19 -12.16
N GLY A 13 0.70 -9.53 -13.02
CA GLY A 13 0.60 -10.84 -13.65
C GLY A 13 -0.68 -11.64 -13.37
N LEU A 14 -1.65 -11.10 -12.62
CA LEU A 14 -2.97 -11.73 -12.51
C LEU A 14 -3.71 -11.60 -13.86
N PRO A 15 -4.16 -12.69 -14.48
CA PRO A 15 -4.87 -12.56 -15.75
C PRO A 15 -6.23 -11.88 -15.55
N LEU A 16 -6.64 -11.13 -16.57
CA LEU A 16 -7.84 -10.28 -16.50
C LEU A 16 -9.12 -11.09 -16.22
N THR A 17 -9.16 -12.33 -16.70
CA THR A 17 -10.24 -13.28 -16.45
C THR A 17 -10.43 -13.56 -14.96
N GLU A 18 -9.36 -13.76 -14.21
CA GLU A 18 -9.35 -14.02 -12.77
C GLU A 18 -9.75 -12.76 -12.00
N ALA A 19 -9.31 -11.58 -12.45
CA ALA A 19 -9.77 -10.31 -11.88
C ALA A 19 -11.29 -10.12 -12.03
N PHE A 20 -11.87 -10.49 -13.18
CA PHE A 20 -13.32 -10.48 -13.35
C PHE A 20 -14.03 -11.55 -12.50
N LEU A 21 -13.42 -12.73 -12.32
CA LEU A 21 -13.96 -13.76 -11.43
C LEU A 21 -13.95 -13.31 -9.96
N PHE A 22 -12.91 -12.61 -9.51
CA PHE A 22 -12.88 -11.96 -8.19
C PHE A 22 -14.07 -11.00 -8.04
N SER A 23 -14.28 -10.11 -9.03
CA SER A 23 -15.41 -9.17 -9.01
C SER A 23 -16.77 -9.86 -8.95
N ARG A 24 -16.91 -11.06 -9.55
CA ARG A 24 -18.15 -11.85 -9.56
C ARG A 24 -18.33 -12.72 -8.31
N GLY A 25 -17.38 -12.74 -7.38
CA GLY A 25 -17.43 -13.58 -6.19
C GLY A 25 -17.12 -15.06 -6.45
N HIS A 26 -16.29 -15.37 -7.46
CA HIS A 26 -15.93 -16.74 -7.81
C HIS A 26 -14.53 -17.10 -7.29
N PHE A 27 -14.40 -18.20 -6.52
CA PHE A 27 -13.16 -18.58 -5.83
C PHE A 27 -11.93 -18.69 -6.74
N LYS A 28 -12.10 -19.17 -7.99
CA LYS A 28 -11.04 -19.23 -9.00
C LYS A 28 -10.35 -17.89 -9.26
N GLY A 29 -11.05 -16.76 -9.10
CA GLY A 29 -10.45 -15.43 -9.25
C GLY A 29 -9.35 -15.12 -8.23
N ASN A 30 -9.28 -15.91 -7.16
CA ASN A 30 -8.26 -15.80 -6.11
C ASN A 30 -7.18 -16.89 -6.20
N GLN A 31 -7.17 -17.71 -7.25
CA GLN A 31 -6.14 -18.72 -7.50
C GLN A 31 -5.08 -18.13 -8.43
N PHE A 32 -4.12 -17.41 -7.84
CA PHE A 32 -3.07 -16.73 -8.58
C PHE A 32 -2.16 -17.74 -9.30
N PRO A 33 -1.69 -17.43 -10.54
CA PRO A 33 -0.69 -18.24 -11.20
C PRO A 33 0.60 -18.34 -10.37
N GLU A 34 1.32 -19.45 -10.50
CA GLU A 34 2.62 -19.61 -9.85
C GLU A 34 3.59 -18.49 -10.29
N GLY A 35 4.36 -17.97 -9.34
CA GLY A 35 5.30 -16.87 -9.58
C GLY A 35 4.70 -15.46 -9.52
N VAL A 36 3.36 -15.31 -9.50
CA VAL A 36 2.70 -14.00 -9.32
C VAL A 36 2.66 -13.67 -7.83
N ASN A 37 3.51 -12.73 -7.41
CA ASN A 37 3.67 -12.36 -6.00
C ASN A 37 2.65 -11.31 -5.55
N ALA A 38 1.40 -11.72 -5.42
CA ALA A 38 0.32 -10.85 -4.94
C ALA A 38 -0.69 -11.62 -4.09
N PHE A 39 -1.46 -10.87 -3.31
CA PHE A 39 -2.63 -11.38 -2.58
C PHE A 39 -3.91 -10.90 -3.27
N SER A 40 -5.01 -11.59 -2.99
CA SER A 40 -6.35 -11.11 -3.33
C SER A 40 -6.61 -9.71 -2.75
N PRO A 41 -7.42 -8.87 -3.42
CA PRO A 41 -7.80 -7.56 -2.89
C PRO A 41 -8.40 -7.67 -1.48
N GLN A 42 -7.78 -7.00 -0.52
CA GLN A 42 -8.20 -7.03 0.87
C GLN A 42 -9.45 -6.17 1.08
N ILE A 43 -10.48 -6.75 1.69
CA ILE A 43 -11.76 -6.07 1.96
C ILE A 43 -11.77 -5.40 3.35
N ILE A 44 -11.00 -5.93 4.30
CA ILE A 44 -10.84 -5.35 5.64
C ILE A 44 -9.82 -4.23 5.57
N ILE A 45 -10.30 -2.99 5.56
CA ILE A 45 -9.46 -1.80 5.41
C ILE A 45 -8.43 -1.75 6.54
N GLY A 46 -7.14 -1.73 6.19
CA GLY A 46 -6.04 -1.64 7.15
C GLY A 46 -5.33 -2.97 7.37
N ALA A 47 -6.03 -4.10 7.31
CA ALA A 47 -5.45 -5.43 7.56
C ALA A 47 -4.26 -5.75 6.65
N GLN A 48 -4.29 -5.26 5.40
CA GLN A 48 -3.18 -5.44 4.46
C GLN A 48 -1.89 -4.73 4.89
N TYR A 49 -1.95 -3.71 5.76
CA TYR A 49 -0.76 -2.99 6.26
C TYR A 49 0.06 -3.85 7.22
N ILE A 50 -0.59 -4.44 8.24
CA ILE A 50 0.08 -5.37 9.18
C ILE A 50 0.57 -6.63 8.47
N GLN A 51 -0.20 -7.17 7.52
CA GLN A 51 0.24 -8.31 6.70
C GLN A 51 1.49 -7.98 5.88
N THR A 52 1.55 -6.78 5.31
CA THR A 52 2.71 -6.32 4.52
C THR A 52 3.97 -6.21 5.37
N ALA A 53 3.85 -5.74 6.61
CA ALA A 53 4.97 -5.70 7.54
C ALA A 53 5.55 -7.11 7.80
N GLY A 54 4.67 -8.11 7.99
CA GLY A 54 5.06 -9.52 8.13
C GLY A 54 5.72 -10.11 6.88
N VAL A 55 5.16 -9.86 5.69
CA VAL A 55 5.74 -10.30 4.41
C VAL A 55 7.13 -9.68 4.22
N ALA A 56 7.26 -8.37 4.45
CA ALA A 56 8.54 -7.67 4.34
C ALA A 56 9.58 -8.21 5.32
N LEU A 57 9.20 -8.53 6.56
CA LEU A 57 10.08 -9.19 7.52
C LEU A 57 10.55 -10.56 6.99
N GLY A 58 9.64 -11.33 6.38
CA GLY A 58 9.96 -12.60 5.73
C GLY A 58 10.97 -12.44 4.58
N LEU A 59 10.78 -11.45 3.70
CA LEU A 59 11.70 -11.12 2.62
C LEU A 59 13.09 -10.78 3.17
N LYS A 60 13.15 -9.94 4.21
CA LYS A 60 14.39 -9.54 4.89
C LYS A 60 15.12 -10.75 5.47
N LYS A 61 14.43 -11.59 6.25
CA LYS A 61 15.02 -12.79 6.88
C LYS A 61 15.55 -13.79 5.85
N ARG A 62 14.99 -13.81 4.64
CA ARG A 62 15.44 -14.66 3.52
C ARG A 62 16.49 -13.99 2.62
N GLY A 63 17.00 -12.81 2.97
CA GLY A 63 17.99 -12.09 2.20
C GLY A 63 17.53 -11.69 0.79
N LYS A 64 16.22 -11.61 0.55
CA LYS A 64 15.67 -11.28 -0.78
C LYS A 64 15.84 -9.78 -1.04
N LYS A 65 16.36 -9.43 -2.22
CA LYS A 65 16.40 -8.07 -2.75
C LYS A 65 15.06 -7.68 -3.37
N ALA A 66 14.01 -7.74 -2.56
CA ALA A 66 12.63 -7.46 -2.92
C ALA A 66 11.95 -6.61 -1.84
N VAL A 67 10.84 -5.96 -2.21
CA VAL A 67 10.01 -5.16 -1.30
C VAL A 67 8.60 -5.73 -1.24
N ALA A 68 7.92 -5.54 -0.12
CA ALA A 68 6.48 -5.71 -0.04
C ALA A 68 5.82 -4.32 -0.18
N ILE A 69 4.92 -4.15 -1.15
CA ILE A 69 4.20 -2.89 -1.37
C ILE A 69 2.71 -3.08 -1.09
N THR A 70 2.09 -2.10 -0.44
CA THR A 70 0.67 -2.14 -0.10
C THR A 70 0.01 -0.78 -0.19
N TYR A 71 -1.30 -0.81 -0.31
CA TYR A 71 -2.13 0.32 -0.74
C TYR A 71 -3.35 0.42 0.17
N THR A 72 -3.71 1.63 0.59
CA THR A 72 -4.98 1.95 1.26
C THR A 72 -5.44 3.36 0.87
N GLY A 73 -6.67 3.73 1.21
CA GLY A 73 -7.19 5.09 0.98
C GLY A 73 -6.96 6.03 2.17
N ASP A 74 -7.35 7.29 2.01
CA ASP A 74 -7.34 8.29 3.09
C ASP A 74 -8.08 7.82 4.35
N GLY A 75 -9.28 7.27 4.23
CA GLY A 75 -10.01 6.69 5.37
C GLY A 75 -9.34 5.46 6.00
N GLY A 76 -8.55 4.71 5.23
CA GLY A 76 -7.78 3.58 5.76
C GLY A 76 -6.64 4.01 6.68
N SER A 77 -6.13 5.23 6.51
CA SER A 77 -5.12 5.80 7.41
C SER A 77 -5.63 6.16 8.81
N SER A 78 -6.95 6.01 9.04
CA SER A 78 -7.61 6.19 10.33
C SER A 78 -7.73 4.88 11.12
N GLN A 79 -7.35 3.73 10.54
CA GLN A 79 -7.42 2.42 11.19
C GLN A 79 -6.24 2.18 12.14
N GLY A 80 -6.45 1.35 13.17
CA GLY A 80 -5.37 0.89 14.05
C GLY A 80 -4.30 0.10 13.29
N ASP A 81 -4.73 -0.85 12.46
CA ASP A 81 -3.85 -1.68 11.63
C ASP A 81 -2.95 -0.88 10.69
N PHE A 82 -3.39 0.31 10.24
CA PHE A 82 -2.53 1.21 9.48
C PHE A 82 -1.30 1.61 10.32
N TYR A 83 -1.54 2.11 11.53
CA TYR A 83 -0.49 2.56 12.45
C TYR A 83 0.39 1.40 12.88
N GLU A 84 -0.21 0.28 13.30
CA GLU A 84 0.53 -0.89 13.75
C GLU A 84 1.43 -1.46 12.65
N GLY A 85 0.94 -1.50 11.41
CA GLY A 85 1.71 -1.99 10.26
C GLY A 85 2.95 -1.13 9.97
N ILE A 86 2.79 0.20 9.93
CA ILE A 86 3.94 1.09 9.67
C ILE A 86 4.90 1.14 10.88
N ASN A 87 4.39 1.04 12.11
CA ASN A 87 5.20 1.00 13.32
C ASN A 87 6.04 -0.28 13.39
N PHE A 88 5.42 -1.43 13.17
CA PHE A 88 6.12 -2.71 13.13
C PHE A 88 7.18 -2.72 12.03
N ALA A 89 6.83 -2.27 10.83
CA ALA A 89 7.77 -2.21 9.72
C ALA A 89 8.98 -1.31 10.02
N SER A 90 8.76 -0.18 10.70
CA SER A 90 9.81 0.72 11.17
C SER A 90 10.72 0.03 12.20
N ALA A 91 10.14 -0.51 13.26
CA ALA A 91 10.87 -1.14 14.37
C ALA A 91 11.79 -2.27 13.89
N TYR A 92 11.33 -3.06 12.92
CA TYR A 92 12.12 -4.15 12.34
C TYR A 92 12.95 -3.75 11.12
N LYS A 93 12.91 -2.49 10.69
CA LYS A 93 13.58 -1.96 9.48
C LYS A 93 13.39 -2.90 8.28
N VAL A 94 12.13 -3.21 7.95
CA VAL A 94 11.78 -4.18 6.90
C VAL A 94 11.66 -3.48 5.54
N PRO A 95 11.87 -4.20 4.41
CA PRO A 95 11.74 -3.65 3.06
C PRO A 95 10.26 -3.52 2.66
N ALA A 96 9.55 -2.52 3.18
CA ALA A 96 8.14 -2.27 2.88
C ALA A 96 7.90 -0.86 2.29
N ILE A 97 6.94 -0.76 1.38
CA ILE A 97 6.45 0.51 0.84
C ILE A 97 4.95 0.59 1.15
N PHE A 98 4.54 1.64 1.84
CA PHE A 98 3.16 1.88 2.21
C PHE A 98 2.61 3.04 1.40
N VAL A 99 1.49 2.84 0.70
CA VAL A 99 0.90 3.85 -0.19
C VAL A 99 -0.50 4.22 0.29
N ILE A 100 -0.71 5.50 0.55
CA ILE A 100 -2.04 6.08 0.80
C ILE A 100 -2.48 6.78 -0.48
N GLN A 101 -3.56 6.30 -1.09
CA GLN A 101 -4.24 6.96 -2.20
C GLN A 101 -5.28 7.93 -1.65
N ASN A 102 -4.88 9.18 -1.43
CA ASN A 102 -5.75 10.22 -0.92
C ASN A 102 -6.58 10.81 -2.07
N ASN A 103 -7.81 10.33 -2.21
CA ASN A 103 -8.76 10.81 -3.22
C ASN A 103 -9.80 11.81 -2.67
N ASN A 104 -9.54 12.34 -1.47
CA ASN A 104 -10.35 13.26 -0.68
C ASN A 104 -11.59 12.67 0.03
N TYR A 105 -11.98 11.41 -0.21
CA TYR A 105 -13.20 10.85 0.37
C TYR A 105 -13.12 9.36 0.74
N ALA A 106 -13.50 9.06 1.99
CA ALA A 106 -13.85 7.72 2.42
C ALA A 106 -15.37 7.50 2.31
N ILE A 107 -15.81 6.86 1.23
CA ILE A 107 -17.23 6.70 0.86
C ILE A 107 -17.88 8.07 0.65
N SER A 108 -18.49 8.66 1.70
CA SER A 108 -19.11 9.99 1.73
C SER A 108 -18.42 10.95 2.71
N THR A 109 -17.47 10.45 3.50
CA THR A 109 -16.78 11.23 4.53
C THR A 109 -15.59 11.97 3.91
N PRO A 110 -15.59 13.31 3.88
CA PRO A 110 -14.48 14.08 3.34
C PRO A 110 -13.23 13.93 4.20
N ARG A 111 -12.05 14.10 3.59
CA ARG A 111 -10.74 14.04 4.27
C ARG A 111 -10.72 14.88 5.55
N SER A 112 -11.26 16.09 5.54
CA SER A 112 -11.27 16.98 6.72
C SER A 112 -11.90 16.36 7.98
N LYS A 113 -12.76 15.34 7.85
CA LYS A 113 -13.35 14.59 8.98
C LYS A 113 -12.55 13.34 9.38
N GLN A 114 -11.56 12.91 8.60
CA GLN A 114 -10.75 11.72 8.91
C GLN A 114 -9.72 12.00 10.00
N THR A 115 -9.04 13.14 9.92
CA THR A 115 -7.97 13.50 10.84
C THR A 115 -7.66 15.00 10.73
N ALA A 116 -7.14 15.58 11.81
CA ALA A 116 -6.64 16.95 11.84
C ALA A 116 -5.21 17.10 11.26
N ALA A 117 -4.54 16.00 10.92
CA ALA A 117 -3.20 16.06 10.32
C ALA A 117 -3.21 16.91 9.03
N ILE A 118 -2.17 17.70 8.80
CA ILE A 118 -2.07 18.56 7.60
C ILE A 118 -1.95 17.70 6.33
N THR A 119 -1.07 16.70 6.35
CA THR A 119 -0.92 15.68 5.30
C THR A 119 -1.04 14.29 5.92
N LEU A 120 -1.38 13.27 5.13
CA LEU A 120 -1.34 11.89 5.64
C LEU A 120 0.09 11.35 5.65
N ALA A 121 0.98 11.88 4.80
CA ALA A 121 2.42 11.60 4.84
C ALA A 121 3.05 11.92 6.21
N HIS A 122 2.59 12.96 6.94
CA HIS A 122 3.08 13.28 8.29
C HIS A 122 2.85 12.17 9.32
N LYS A 123 1.93 11.23 9.10
CA LYS A 123 1.74 10.08 10.00
C LYS A 123 3.00 9.18 10.07
N ALA A 124 3.87 9.25 9.06
CA ALA A 124 5.17 8.58 9.07
C ALA A 124 6.09 9.04 10.22
N ILE A 125 5.96 10.31 10.65
CA ILE A 125 6.76 10.90 11.73
C ILE A 125 6.54 10.14 13.04
N ALA A 126 5.30 9.72 13.31
CA ALA A 126 4.94 8.99 14.54
C ALA A 126 5.71 7.68 14.70
N VAL A 127 6.24 7.12 13.61
CA VAL A 127 6.98 5.84 13.61
C VAL A 127 8.41 6.00 13.10
N GLY A 128 8.88 7.22 12.87
CA GLY A 128 10.28 7.50 12.51
C GLY A 128 10.71 7.01 11.12
N ILE A 129 9.80 7.04 10.13
CA ILE A 129 10.11 6.66 8.74
C ILE A 129 9.90 7.85 7.77
N PRO A 130 10.52 7.84 6.58
CA PRO A 130 10.24 8.86 5.58
C PRO A 130 8.77 8.85 5.16
N GLY A 131 8.16 10.03 5.13
CA GLY A 131 6.82 10.28 4.58
C GLY A 131 6.92 11.25 3.42
N ILE A 132 6.45 10.85 2.24
CA ILE A 132 6.49 11.66 1.02
C ILE A 132 5.06 11.89 0.54
N GLN A 133 4.70 13.13 0.24
CA GLN A 133 3.47 13.44 -0.48
C GLN A 133 3.81 13.78 -1.93
N VAL A 134 3.10 13.20 -2.88
CA VAL A 134 3.28 13.44 -4.32
C VAL A 134 1.96 13.72 -5.01
N ASP A 135 2.02 14.42 -6.14
CA ASP A 135 0.90 14.51 -7.07
C ASP A 135 0.62 13.11 -7.64
N GLY A 136 -0.51 12.52 -7.23
CA GLY A 136 -0.97 11.21 -7.68
C GLY A 136 -1.57 11.21 -9.09
N MET A 137 -1.71 12.39 -9.69
CA MET A 137 -2.14 12.58 -11.09
C MET A 137 -0.95 12.75 -12.04
N ASP A 138 0.28 12.81 -11.51
CA ASP A 138 1.53 12.79 -12.28
C ASP A 138 2.17 11.38 -12.21
N PRO A 139 2.12 10.59 -13.31
CA PRO A 139 2.73 9.26 -13.34
C PRO A 139 4.25 9.27 -13.09
N LEU A 140 4.96 10.32 -13.48
CA LEU A 140 6.41 10.43 -13.28
C LEU A 140 6.74 10.70 -11.81
N ALA A 141 5.98 11.57 -11.15
CA ALA A 141 6.15 11.81 -9.72
C ALA A 141 5.89 10.54 -8.88
N VAL A 142 4.81 9.82 -9.19
CA VAL A 142 4.49 8.55 -8.52
C VAL A 142 5.57 7.50 -8.79
N TYR A 143 6.05 7.38 -10.03
CA TYR A 143 7.13 6.47 -10.38
C TYR A 143 8.41 6.79 -9.60
N GLN A 144 8.84 8.05 -9.61
CA GLN A 144 10.07 8.48 -8.95
C GLN A 144 10.04 8.20 -7.45
N ALA A 145 8.97 8.61 -6.74
CA ALA A 145 8.85 8.38 -5.31
C ALA A 145 8.80 6.89 -4.96
N THR A 146 8.10 6.08 -5.77
CA THR A 146 8.05 4.62 -5.56
C THR A 146 9.41 3.97 -5.81
N LYS A 147 10.15 4.44 -6.82
CA LYS A 147 11.48 3.94 -7.17
C LYS A 147 12.50 4.24 -6.08
N GLU A 148 12.52 5.46 -5.56
CA GLU A 148 13.38 5.86 -4.44
C GLU A 148 13.05 5.07 -3.17
N ALA A 149 11.77 4.94 -2.83
CA ALA A 149 11.32 4.13 -1.69
C ALA A 149 11.75 2.67 -1.82
N ARG A 150 11.66 2.10 -3.03
CA ARG A 150 12.12 0.74 -3.31
C ARG A 150 13.62 0.60 -3.10
N ASP A 151 14.41 1.51 -3.65
CA ASP A 151 15.86 1.43 -3.59
C ASP A 151 16.38 1.57 -2.14
N ARG A 152 15.80 2.50 -1.37
CA ARG A 152 16.01 2.60 0.08
C ARG A 152 15.68 1.29 0.81
N ALA A 153 14.49 0.74 0.56
CA ALA A 153 14.00 -0.46 1.24
C ALA A 153 14.89 -1.69 0.99
N VAL A 154 15.32 -1.95 -0.26
CA VAL A 154 16.18 -3.11 -0.59
C VAL A 154 17.63 -2.95 -0.11
N ASN A 155 18.06 -1.72 0.18
CA ASN A 155 19.34 -1.40 0.81
C ASN A 155 19.31 -1.51 2.34
N GLY A 156 18.17 -1.88 2.93
CA GLY A 156 18.05 -2.15 4.36
C GLY A 156 17.82 -0.92 5.21
N GLU A 157 17.49 0.21 4.59
CA GLU A 157 17.25 1.50 5.27
C GLU A 157 15.82 1.62 5.84
N GLY A 158 15.02 0.55 5.74
CA GLY A 158 13.67 0.46 6.29
C GLY A 158 12.58 0.93 5.33
N PRO A 159 11.34 1.06 5.83
CA PRO A 159 10.19 1.32 5.00
C PRO A 159 10.01 2.81 4.67
N THR A 160 9.08 3.11 3.77
CA THR A 160 8.66 4.48 3.40
C THR A 160 7.14 4.55 3.29
N LEU A 161 6.55 5.66 3.71
CA LEU A 161 5.15 6.01 3.49
C LEU A 161 5.03 7.02 2.34
N ILE A 162 4.22 6.72 1.34
CA ILE A 162 3.91 7.60 0.21
C ILE A 162 2.42 7.96 0.27
N GLU A 163 2.09 9.24 0.32
CA GLU A 163 0.74 9.75 0.09
C GLU A 163 0.65 10.29 -1.35
N THR A 164 -0.25 9.72 -2.14
CA THR A 164 -0.54 10.23 -3.48
C THR A 164 -1.82 11.06 -3.45
N MET A 165 -1.75 12.30 -3.92
CA MET A 165 -2.90 13.19 -4.05
C MET A 165 -3.60 12.90 -5.37
N THR A 166 -4.80 12.33 -5.31
CA THR A 166 -5.53 11.90 -6.51
C THR A 166 -7.01 12.28 -6.42
N TYR A 167 -7.81 11.83 -7.37
CA TYR A 167 -9.24 12.08 -7.40
C TYR A 167 -10.01 10.83 -7.82
N ARG A 168 -11.17 10.61 -7.20
CA ARG A 168 -12.08 9.52 -7.57
C ARG A 168 -13.24 10.08 -8.38
N TYR A 169 -13.20 9.88 -9.70
CA TYR A 169 -14.26 10.35 -10.61
C TYR A 169 -15.59 9.58 -10.47
N GLY A 170 -15.55 8.36 -9.92
CA GLY A 170 -16.74 7.50 -9.69
C GLY A 170 -16.82 6.92 -8.29
#